data_AF-A0A8J5JUQ5-F1
#
_entry.id   AF-A0A8J5JUQ5-F1
#
_cell.length_a   1.000
_cell.length_b   1.000
_cell.length_c   1.000
_cell.angle_alpha   90.00
_cell.angle_beta   90.00
_cell.angle_gamma   90.00
#
_symmetry.space_group_name_H-M   'P 1'
#
loop_
_entity.id
_entity.type
_entity.pdbx_description
1 polymer ?
#
loop_
_entity_poly.entity_id
_entity_poly.type
_entity_poly.pdbx_seq_one_letter_code
_entity_poly.pdbx_strand_id
1 'polypeptide(L)'
;IIYMNIVYYFAGVSGIAKSSLQYYVIDSNEALEFKLVRSPADIDDEESTFKPDMSHQVYGDSEQIFGYSGLRIKVYYSACRLTTYLTHTYTEKVDPEKFEGIEVSNLQNLQV
;
A
#
# COMPACT_ATOMS: atom_id res chain seq x y z
N ILE A 1 -7.41 -5.77 14.71
CA ILE A 1 -7.39 -4.69 13.69
C ILE A 1 -5.95 -4.21 13.65
N ILE A 2 -5.21 -4.64 12.63
CA ILE A 2 -3.78 -4.36 12.49
C ILE A 2 -3.67 -2.93 12.00
N TYR A 3 -3.06 -2.05 12.80
CA TYR A 3 -2.80 -0.66 12.42
C TYR A 3 -1.67 -0.65 11.39
N MET A 4 -1.99 -0.43 10.12
CA MET A 4 -1.00 -0.15 9.09
C MET A 4 -0.88 1.38 8.95
N ASN A 5 -0.16 2.01 9.88
CA ASN A 5 0.10 3.45 9.81
C ASN A 5 1.21 3.72 8.78
N ILE A 6 0.82 4.16 7.58
CA ILE A 6 1.72 4.81 6.63
C ILE A 6 1.10 6.15 6.30
N VAL A 7 1.52 7.19 7.01
CA VAL A 7 1.18 8.59 6.70
C VAL A 7 2.47 9.38 6.75
N TYR A 8 2.87 10.01 5.64
CA TYR A 8 4.02 10.92 5.59
C TYR A 8 3.59 12.29 5.11
N TYR A 9 4.02 13.31 5.85
CA TYR A 9 3.82 14.72 5.52
C TYR A 9 5.05 15.26 4.80
N PHE A 10 4.88 15.87 3.62
CA PHE A 10 5.97 16.50 2.88
C PHE A 10 6.01 18.01 3.15
N ALA A 11 7.02 18.47 3.88
CA ALA A 11 7.38 19.88 3.95
C ALA A 11 8.77 20.08 3.31
N GLY A 12 8.86 20.85 2.21
CA GLY A 12 10.13 21.43 1.75
C GLY A 12 10.91 20.74 0.62
N VAL A 13 10.26 20.21 -0.42
CA VAL A 13 10.97 19.61 -1.58
C VAL A 13 11.00 20.56 -2.80
N SER A 14 12.17 20.74 -3.41
CA SER A 14 12.34 21.53 -4.66
C SER A 14 11.58 20.91 -5.84
N GLY A 15 11.15 21.73 -6.81
CA GLY A 15 10.18 21.33 -7.84
C GLY A 15 10.56 20.11 -8.71
N ILE A 16 11.86 19.80 -8.85
CA ILE A 16 12.37 18.66 -9.64
C ILE A 16 12.32 17.35 -8.83
N ALA A 17 12.59 17.40 -7.52
CA ALA A 17 12.45 16.23 -6.66
C ALA A 17 10.96 15.89 -6.42
N LYS A 18 10.06 16.89 -6.45
CA LYS A 18 8.61 16.67 -6.32
C LYS A 18 8.00 15.85 -7.45
N SER A 19 8.45 15.99 -8.71
CA SER A 19 7.93 15.18 -9.82
C SER A 19 8.42 13.73 -9.74
N SER A 20 9.66 13.53 -9.31
CA SER A 20 10.26 12.21 -9.13
C SER A 20 9.64 11.45 -7.95
N LEU A 21 9.23 12.15 -6.89
CA LEU A 21 8.58 11.56 -5.72
C LEU A 21 7.11 11.18 -5.96
N GLN A 22 6.41 11.90 -6.84
CA GLN A 22 5.02 11.55 -7.21
C GLN A 22 4.92 10.15 -7.83
N TYR A 23 5.98 9.68 -8.48
CA TYR A 23 6.06 8.30 -8.99
C TYR A 23 5.94 7.24 -7.87
N TYR A 24 6.30 7.60 -6.64
CA TYR A 24 6.25 6.73 -5.47
C TYR A 24 5.02 6.97 -4.58
N VAL A 25 4.03 7.72 -5.07
CA VAL A 25 2.76 7.98 -4.39
C VAL A 25 1.67 7.20 -5.11
N ILE A 26 0.99 6.31 -4.39
CA ILE A 26 -0.02 5.40 -4.94
C ILE A 26 -1.32 5.56 -4.16
N ASP A 27 -2.46 5.55 -4.84
CA ASP A 27 -3.78 5.48 -4.21
C ASP A 27 -3.96 4.13 -3.49
N SER A 28 -4.29 4.16 -2.19
CA SER A 28 -4.44 2.94 -1.39
C SER A 28 -5.65 2.11 -1.80
N ASN A 29 -6.74 2.72 -2.27
CA ASN A 29 -7.89 1.99 -2.79
C ASN A 29 -7.52 1.23 -4.06
N GLU A 30 -6.67 1.81 -4.90
CA GLU A 30 -6.19 1.16 -6.12
C GLU A 30 -5.15 0.07 -5.86
N ALA A 31 -4.29 0.24 -4.85
CA ALA A 31 -3.23 -0.71 -4.50
C ALA A 31 -3.74 -1.98 -3.81
N LEU A 32 -4.90 -1.92 -3.15
CA LEU A 32 -5.47 -3.03 -2.39
C LEU A 32 -6.31 -3.96 -3.28
N GLU A 33 -6.01 -5.25 -3.20
CA GLU A 33 -6.73 -6.33 -3.87
C GLU A 33 -7.32 -7.27 -2.81
N PHE A 34 -8.64 -7.20 -2.62
CA PHE A 34 -9.36 -8.10 -1.74
C PHE A 34 -9.93 -9.28 -2.50
N LYS A 35 -9.99 -10.44 -1.82
CA LYS A 35 -10.61 -11.65 -2.38
C LYS A 35 -11.21 -12.55 -1.32
N LEU A 36 -12.33 -13.19 -1.66
CA LEU A 36 -12.92 -14.29 -0.89
C LEU A 36 -12.64 -15.63 -1.59
N VAL A 37 -11.66 -16.37 -1.10
CA VAL A 37 -11.18 -17.62 -1.70
C VAL A 37 -12.01 -18.80 -1.20
N ARG A 38 -12.74 -19.47 -2.09
CA ARG A 38 -13.51 -20.70 -1.84
C ARG A 38 -12.75 -21.94 -2.32
N SER A 39 -12.03 -21.79 -3.43
CA SER A 39 -11.23 -22.84 -4.04
C SER A 39 -9.84 -22.32 -4.41
N PRO A 40 -8.83 -23.19 -4.60
CA PRO A 40 -7.52 -22.76 -5.05
C PRO A 40 -7.53 -22.03 -6.40
N ALA A 41 -8.46 -22.37 -7.29
CA ALA A 41 -8.58 -21.72 -8.60
C ALA A 41 -8.94 -20.23 -8.48
N ASP A 42 -9.62 -19.83 -7.40
CA ASP A 42 -10.01 -18.44 -7.17
C ASP A 42 -8.78 -17.55 -6.94
N ILE A 43 -7.63 -18.11 -6.52
CA ILE A 43 -6.41 -17.33 -6.27
C ILE A 43 -5.95 -16.60 -7.54
N ASP A 44 -6.04 -17.27 -8.69
CA ASP A 44 -5.56 -16.78 -9.98
C ASP A 44 -6.68 -16.11 -10.81
N ASP A 45 -7.92 -16.15 -10.34
CA ASP A 45 -9.08 -15.56 -11.03
C ASP A 45 -9.20 -14.05 -10.78
N GLU A 46 -8.72 -13.20 -11.69
CA GLU A 46 -8.74 -11.75 -11.48
C GLU A 46 -10.16 -11.16 -11.33
N GLU A 47 -11.21 -11.81 -11.87
CA GLU A 47 -12.59 -11.29 -11.82
C GLU A 47 -13.20 -11.31 -10.41
N SER A 48 -12.73 -12.21 -9.54
CA SER A 48 -13.16 -12.27 -8.13
C SER A 48 -12.42 -11.30 -7.21
N THR A 49 -11.50 -10.50 -7.75
CA THR A 49 -10.81 -9.46 -7.00
C THR A 49 -11.69 -8.21 -6.90
N PHE A 50 -11.77 -7.64 -5.71
CA PHE A 50 -12.46 -6.37 -5.48
C PHE A 50 -11.57 -5.39 -4.72
N LYS A 51 -11.84 -4.11 -4.88
CA LYS A 51 -11.13 -3.00 -4.23
C LYS A 51 -11.98 -2.42 -3.12
N PRO A 52 -11.38 -1.80 -2.09
CA PRO A 52 -12.15 -1.04 -1.12
C PRO A 52 -12.62 0.28 -1.75
N ASP A 53 -13.82 0.73 -1.37
CA ASP A 53 -14.29 2.06 -1.79
C ASP A 53 -13.62 3.19 -0.99
N MET A 54 -13.23 2.90 0.27
CA MET A 54 -12.60 3.85 1.19
C MET A 54 -11.58 3.12 2.06
N SER A 55 -10.41 3.71 2.23
CA SER A 55 -9.30 3.16 3.01
C SER A 55 -8.67 4.16 3.97
N HIS A 56 -9.25 5.36 4.14
CA HIS A 56 -8.76 6.44 5.00
C HIS A 56 -8.59 6.05 6.47
N GLN A 57 -9.39 5.09 6.97
CA GLN A 57 -9.24 4.59 8.34
C GLN A 57 -7.87 3.95 8.60
N VAL A 58 -7.21 3.48 7.55
CA VAL A 58 -5.90 2.83 7.61
C VAL A 58 -4.82 3.75 7.04
N TYR A 59 -5.08 4.41 5.90
CA TYR A 59 -4.07 5.18 5.16
C TYR A 59 -4.21 6.71 5.30
N GLY A 60 -5.02 7.16 6.25
CA GLY A 60 -5.31 8.57 6.48
C GLY A 60 -6.20 9.20 5.41
N ASP A 61 -6.62 10.44 5.65
CA ASP A 61 -7.61 11.16 4.82
C ASP A 61 -7.22 11.30 3.34
N SER A 62 -5.93 11.20 3.02
CA SER A 62 -5.43 11.29 1.65
C SER A 62 -5.53 9.98 0.86
N GLU A 63 -5.78 8.85 1.54
CA GLU A 63 -5.86 7.50 0.95
C GLU A 63 -4.68 7.20 0.01
N GLN A 64 -3.46 7.48 0.49
CA GLN A 64 -2.24 7.41 -0.29
C GLN A 64 -1.15 6.63 0.45
N ILE A 65 -0.42 5.81 -0.31
CA ILE A 65 0.75 5.06 0.14
C ILE A 65 1.97 5.67 -0.53
N PHE A 66 2.94 6.08 0.27
CA PHE A 66 4.21 6.60 -0.21
C PHE A 66 5.34 5.57 -0.13
N GLY A 67 6.28 5.67 -1.07
CA GLY A 67 7.57 5.00 -1.03
C GLY A 67 7.67 3.75 -1.89
N TYR A 68 6.63 3.44 -2.66
CA TYR A 68 6.60 2.31 -3.58
C TYR A 68 6.10 2.73 -4.95
N SER A 69 6.60 2.09 -6.00
CA SER A 69 6.03 2.13 -7.35
C SER A 69 5.48 0.76 -7.72
N GLY A 70 4.33 0.73 -8.40
CA GLY A 70 3.68 -0.51 -8.82
C GLY A 70 3.24 -1.41 -7.65
N LEU A 71 2.94 -0.80 -6.49
CA LEU A 71 2.52 -1.53 -5.30
C LEU A 71 1.18 -2.23 -5.53
N ARG A 72 1.13 -3.51 -5.17
CA ARG A 72 -0.09 -4.29 -5.03
C ARG A 72 -0.08 -4.98 -3.68
N ILE A 73 -1.18 -4.88 -2.94
CA ILE A 73 -1.36 -5.49 -1.62
C ILE A 73 -2.53 -6.45 -1.72
N LYS A 74 -2.25 -7.75 -1.59
CA LYS A 74 -3.27 -8.80 -1.62
C LYS A 74 -3.74 -9.07 -0.21
N VAL A 75 -5.03 -8.85 0.03
CA VAL A 75 -5.73 -9.13 1.28
C VAL A 75 -6.80 -10.18 1.03
N TYR A 76 -6.40 -11.44 1.05
CA TYR A 76 -7.28 -12.55 0.71
C TYR A 76 -7.81 -13.20 1.98
N TYR A 77 -9.08 -13.59 1.95
CA TYR A 77 -9.73 -14.28 3.05
C TYR A 77 -10.26 -15.61 2.55
N SER A 78 -10.10 -16.68 3.33
CA SER A 78 -10.89 -17.89 3.10
C SER A 78 -12.38 -17.54 3.24
N ALA A 79 -13.22 -17.87 2.26
CA ALA A 79 -14.62 -17.44 2.25
C ALA A 79 -15.43 -17.95 3.46
N CYS A 80 -15.08 -19.13 4.01
CA CYS A 80 -15.82 -19.73 5.11
C CYS A 80 -15.36 -19.30 6.51
N ARG A 81 -14.06 -19.05 6.70
CA ARG A 81 -13.46 -18.82 8.03
C ARG A 81 -12.79 -17.46 8.18
N LEU A 82 -12.75 -16.67 7.11
CA LEU A 82 -12.02 -15.41 7.04
C LEU A 82 -10.56 -15.53 7.50
N THR A 83 -9.93 -16.69 7.31
CA THR A 83 -8.49 -16.83 7.51
C THR A 83 -7.78 -15.92 6.52
N THR A 84 -7.02 -14.97 7.04
CA THR A 84 -6.37 -13.92 6.26
C THR A 84 -5.05 -14.38 5.69
N TYR A 85 -4.86 -14.12 4.40
CA TYR A 85 -3.59 -14.12 3.72
C TYR A 85 -3.27 -12.69 3.29
N LEU A 86 -2.16 -12.15 3.78
CA LEU A 86 -1.71 -10.80 3.48
C LEU A 86 -0.33 -10.87 2.84
N THR A 87 -0.20 -10.32 1.64
CA THR A 87 1.09 -10.19 0.95
C THR A 87 1.12 -8.91 0.11
N HIS A 88 2.30 -8.50 -0.32
CA HIS A 88 2.45 -7.35 -1.20
C HIS A 88 3.61 -7.56 -2.19
N THR A 89 3.51 -6.89 -3.33
CA THR A 89 4.54 -6.84 -4.37
C THR A 89 4.70 -5.41 -4.85
N TYR A 90 5.89 -5.03 -5.29
CA TYR A 90 6.18 -3.70 -5.84
C TYR A 90 7.28 -3.81 -6.90
N THR A 91 7.35 -2.83 -7.79
CA THR A 91 8.41 -2.74 -8.80
C THR A 91 9.66 -2.09 -8.20
N GLU A 92 9.48 -0.96 -7.53
CA GLU A 92 10.55 -0.18 -6.93
C GLU A 92 10.13 0.33 -5.56
N LYS A 93 11.11 0.50 -4.68
CA LYS A 93 10.96 1.16 -3.39
C LYS A 93 11.88 2.36 -3.34
N VAL A 94 11.39 3.47 -2.78
CA VAL A 94 12.18 4.69 -2.62
C VAL A 94 13.45 4.38 -1.82
N ASP A 95 14.60 4.85 -2.32
CA ASP A 95 15.90 4.69 -1.68
C ASP A 95 16.16 5.90 -0.76
N PRO A 96 16.18 5.74 0.56
CA PRO A 96 16.35 6.86 1.49
C PRO A 96 17.63 7.67 1.25
N GLU A 97 18.69 7.03 0.74
CA GLU A 97 19.99 7.67 0.53
C GLU A 97 20.01 8.52 -0.75
N LYS A 98 19.21 8.17 -1.76
CA LYS A 98 19.11 8.94 -3.01
C LYS A 98 18.25 10.20 -2.88
N PHE A 99 17.44 10.28 -1.83
CA PHE A 99 16.56 11.41 -1.56
C PHE A 99 17.00 12.12 -0.27
N GLU A 100 18.25 12.59 -0.26
CA GLU A 100 18.79 13.44 0.82
C GLU A 100 17.84 14.62 1.10
N GLY A 101 17.31 14.68 2.33
CA GLY A 101 16.53 15.81 2.84
C GLY A 101 15.04 15.57 3.05
N ILE A 102 14.53 14.35 2.79
CA ILE A 102 13.18 13.97 3.24
C ILE A 102 13.31 13.40 4.65
N GLU A 103 12.98 14.18 5.67
CA GLU A 103 12.75 13.63 7.00
C GLU A 103 11.48 12.76 6.95
N VAL A 104 11.67 11.47 6.66
CA VAL A 104 10.65 10.43 6.79
C VAL A 104 10.42 10.20 8.29
N SER A 105 9.78 11.17 8.94
CA SER A 105 9.42 11.11 10.35
C SER A 105 8.39 9.99 10.55
N ASN A 106 8.78 9.02 11.39
CA ASN A 106 8.02 7.86 11.87
C ASN A 106 7.83 6.66 10.92
N LEU A 107 8.95 6.05 10.49
CA LEU A 107 9.01 4.60 10.26
C LEU A 107 9.06 3.86 11.60
N GLN A 108 7.91 3.44 12.14
CA GLN A 108 7.89 2.42 13.21
C GLN A 108 6.91 1.28 12.90
N ASN A 109 7.53 0.14 12.61
CA ASN A 109 7.16 -1.24 12.90
C ASN A 109 5.88 -1.84 12.29
N LEU A 110 6.09 -2.87 11.46
CA LEU A 110 5.40 -4.15 11.69
C LEU A 110 6.28 -5.31 11.17
N GLN A 111 6.93 -6.01 12.10
CA GLN A 111 7.31 -7.41 11.89
C GLN A 111 6.06 -8.26 12.10
N VAL A 112 5.96 -9.33 11.30
CA VAL A 112 4.93 -10.38 11.39
C VAL A 112 4.91 -11.00 12.78
#